data_AF-A0A9P1IPM8-F1
#
_entry.id   AF-A0A9P1IPM8-F1
#
_cell.length_a   1.000
_cell.length_b   1.000
_cell.length_c   1.000
_cell.angle_alpha   90.00
_cell.angle_beta   90.00
_cell.angle_gamma   90.00
#
_symmetry.space_group_name_H-M   'P 1'
#
loop_
_entity.id
_entity.type
_entity.pdbx_description
1 polymer ?
#
loop_
_entity_poly.entity_id
_entity_poly.type
_entity_poly.pdbx_seq_one_letter_code
_entity_poly.pdbx_strand_id
1 'polypeptide(L)'
;MASQLFLYLAHVIPFATLWILSVFEVIPTFSYLPDFTHHFVLFAPIYTVLLLGFYAIFSVIHGVSTFNDCNDAKQELVQEIKEAREDLKKRKIID
;
A
#
# COMPACT_ATOMS: atom_id res chain seq x y z
N MET A 1 -2.33 -17.25 -10.74
CA MET A 1 -2.61 -16.92 -9.32
C MET A 1 -1.73 -17.69 -8.33
N ALA A 2 -1.45 -18.99 -8.53
CA ALA A 2 -0.58 -19.76 -7.63
C ALA A 2 0.88 -19.27 -7.51
N SER A 3 1.45 -18.71 -8.59
CA SER A 3 2.85 -18.23 -8.61
C SER A 3 3.10 -17.03 -7.67
N GLN A 4 2.15 -16.11 -7.56
CA GLN A 4 2.28 -14.92 -6.70
C GLN A 4 2.25 -15.30 -5.22
N LEU A 5 1.33 -16.19 -4.82
CA LEU A 5 1.23 -16.68 -3.45
C LEU A 5 2.50 -17.40 -2.99
N PHE A 6 3.08 -18.22 -3.87
CA PHE A 6 4.33 -18.92 -3.57
C PHE A 6 5.49 -17.95 -3.33
N LEU A 7 5.59 -16.90 -4.16
CA LEU A 7 6.59 -15.86 -3.98
C LEU A 7 6.40 -15.13 -2.66
N TYR A 8 5.17 -14.72 -2.30
CA TYR A 8 4.93 -14.06 -1.00
C TYR A 8 5.23 -14.97 0.19
N LEU A 9 4.83 -16.24 0.13
CA LEU A 9 5.14 -17.23 1.18
C LEU A 9 6.65 -17.41 1.34
N ALA A 10 7.40 -17.49 0.24
CA ALA A 10 8.84 -17.64 0.27
C ALA A 10 9.55 -16.48 0.99
N HIS A 11 8.99 -15.27 0.95
CA HIS A 11 9.53 -14.12 1.69
C HIS A 11 9.02 -14.07 3.12
N VAL A 12 7.73 -14.32 3.39
CA VAL A 12 7.15 -14.17 4.74
C VAL A 12 7.58 -15.28 5.70
N ILE A 13 7.69 -16.52 5.22
CA ILE A 13 8.07 -17.68 6.03
C ILE A 13 9.43 -17.50 6.73
N PRO A 14 10.53 -17.10 6.08
CA PRO A 14 11.82 -16.95 6.76
C PRO A 14 11.79 -15.87 7.83
N PHE A 15 11.12 -14.73 7.61
CA PHE A 15 10.98 -13.69 8.64
C PHE A 15 10.16 -14.18 9.84
N ALA A 16 9.04 -14.87 9.59
CA ALA A 16 8.24 -15.46 10.67
C ALA A 16 9.02 -16.52 11.45
N THR A 17 9.77 -17.37 10.74
CA THR A 17 10.60 -18.43 11.33
C THR A 17 11.72 -17.84 12.18
N LEU A 18 12.41 -16.80 11.70
CA LEU A 18 13.44 -16.09 12.45
C LEU A 18 12.89 -15.45 13.73
N TRP A 19 11.71 -14.82 13.66
CA TRP A 19 11.06 -14.26 14.84
C TRP A 19 10.72 -15.33 15.87
N ILE A 20 10.11 -16.44 15.43
CA ILE A 20 9.78 -17.59 16.30
C ILE A 20 11.05 -18.15 16.96
N LEU A 21 12.10 -18.41 16.17
CA LEU A 21 13.39 -18.90 16.68
C LEU A 21 14.01 -17.95 17.71
N SER A 22 13.86 -16.64 17.50
CA SER A 22 14.31 -15.64 18.47
C SER A 22 13.52 -15.71 19.77
N VAL A 23 12.19 -15.88 19.72
CA VAL A 23 11.33 -15.96 20.91
C VAL A 23 11.58 -17.23 21.73
N PHE A 24 11.89 -18.36 21.08
CA PHE A 24 12.20 -19.62 21.75
C PHE A 24 13.64 -19.70 22.31
N GLU A 25 14.40 -18.60 22.29
CA GLU A 25 15.81 -18.51 22.73
C GLU A 25 16.75 -19.54 22.09
N VAL A 26 16.36 -20.14 20.95
CA VAL A 26 17.19 -21.08 20.19
C VAL A 26 18.44 -20.38 19.64
N ILE A 27 18.32 -19.07 19.40
CA ILE A 27 19.42 -18.17 19.07
C ILE A 27 19.62 -17.26 20.30
N PRO A 28 20.82 -17.19 20.90
CA PRO A 28 21.08 -16.37 22.10
C PRO A 28 21.15 -14.87 21.80
N THR A 29 20.32 -14.36 20.88
CA THR A 29 20.26 -12.95 20.48
C THR A 29 19.88 -12.05 21.67
N PHE A 30 19.01 -12.56 22.55
CA PHE A 30 18.56 -11.88 23.77
C PHE A 30 19.68 -11.72 24.81
N SER A 31 20.72 -12.57 24.82
CA SER A 31 21.80 -12.49 25.80
C SER A 31 22.79 -11.35 25.56
N TYR A 32 22.82 -10.78 24.34
CA TYR A 32 23.71 -9.68 23.97
C TYR A 32 23.02 -8.30 23.99
N LEU A 33 21.70 -8.26 24.13
CA LEU A 33 20.90 -7.05 24.02
C LEU A 33 20.49 -6.52 25.41
N PRO A 34 20.38 -5.20 25.59
CA PRO A 34 19.83 -4.60 26.82
C PRO A 34 18.39 -5.05 27.09
N ASP A 35 17.98 -5.18 28.35
CA ASP A 35 16.63 -5.63 28.76
C ASP A 35 15.48 -4.89 28.06
N PHE A 36 15.64 -3.59 27.80
CA PHE A 36 14.62 -2.77 27.14
C PHE A 36 14.30 -3.26 25.71
N THR A 37 15.30 -3.77 24.99
CA THR A 37 15.14 -4.29 23.63
C THR A 37 14.34 -5.59 23.58
N HIS A 38 14.18 -6.28 24.72
CA HIS A 38 13.49 -7.56 24.74
C HIS A 38 12.00 -7.40 24.39
N HIS A 39 11.39 -6.33 24.88
CA HIS A 39 10.00 -6.01 24.58
C HIS A 39 9.80 -5.73 23.09
N PHE A 40 10.73 -5.04 22.43
CA PHE A 40 10.62 -4.75 21.00
C PHE A 40 10.64 -6.02 20.15
N VAL A 41 11.48 -7.00 20.50
CA VAL A 41 11.55 -8.28 19.79
C VAL A 41 10.27 -9.09 19.99
N LEU A 42 9.73 -9.12 21.21
CA LEU A 42 8.50 -9.84 21.54
C LEU A 42 7.29 -9.24 20.80
N PHE A 43 7.18 -7.91 20.77
CA PHE A 43 6.08 -7.18 20.12
C PHE A 43 6.36 -6.84 18.63
N ALA A 44 7.43 -7.36 18.03
CA ALA A 44 7.83 -7.08 16.64
C ALA A 44 6.71 -7.31 15.58
N PRO A 45 5.87 -8.35 15.67
CA PRO A 45 4.77 -8.54 14.71
C PRO A 45 3.73 -7.42 14.79
N ILE A 46 3.45 -6.92 16.00
CA ILE A 46 2.49 -5.84 16.22
C ILE A 46 3.03 -4.53 15.63
N TYR A 47 4.30 -4.21 15.85
CA TYR A 47 4.93 -3.05 15.22
C TYR A 47 4.92 -3.15 13.70
N THR A 48 5.14 -4.34 13.14
CA THR A 48 5.07 -4.57 11.68
C THR A 48 3.69 -4.26 11.11
N VAL A 49 2.63 -4.75 11.75
CA VAL A 49 1.23 -4.47 11.32
C VAL A 49 0.92 -2.99 11.42
N LEU A 50 1.38 -2.33 12.49
CA LEU A 50 1.16 -0.92 12.73
C LEU A 50 1.83 -0.05 11.65
N LEU A 51 3.09 -0.34 11.31
CA LEU A 51 3.81 0.31 10.22
C LEU A 51 3.15 0.08 8.86
N LEU A 52 2.70 -1.13 8.58
CA LEU A 52 1.96 -1.45 7.35
C LEU A 52 0.64 -0.66 7.29
N GLY A 53 -0.06 -0.52 8.43
CA GLY A 53 -1.27 0.29 8.55
C GLY A 53 -1.00 1.76 8.23
N PHE A 54 0.06 2.35 8.79
CA PHE A 54 0.45 3.72 8.44
C PHE A 54 0.82 3.84 6.96
N TYR A 55 1.59 2.91 6.42
CA TYR A 55 1.92 2.88 5.00
C TYR A 55 0.67 2.86 4.13
N ALA A 56 -0.33 2.04 4.48
CA ALA A 56 -1.61 2.00 3.77
C ALA A 56 -2.34 3.34 3.83
N ILE A 57 -2.41 3.98 5.01
CA ILE A 57 -3.02 5.31 5.17
C ILE A 57 -2.29 6.34 4.30
N PHE A 58 -0.96 6.42 4.38
CA PHE A 58 -0.17 7.34 3.58
C PHE A 58 -0.32 7.08 2.08
N SER A 59 -0.34 5.81 1.66
CA SER A 59 -0.56 5.42 0.27
C SER A 59 -1.93 5.89 -0.25
N VAL A 60 -2.98 5.73 0.56
CA VAL A 60 -4.32 6.22 0.22
C VAL A 60 -4.34 7.75 0.17
N ILE A 61 -3.77 8.45 1.15
CA ILE A 61 -3.69 9.92 1.16
C ILE A 61 -2.93 10.43 -0.08
N HIS A 62 -1.79 9.82 -0.38
CA HIS A 62 -0.98 10.14 -1.55
C HIS A 62 -1.77 9.88 -2.85
N GLY A 63 -2.45 8.74 -2.95
CA GLY A 63 -3.31 8.41 -4.07
C GLY A 63 -4.44 9.41 -4.27
N VAL A 64 -5.14 9.79 -3.20
CA VAL A 64 -6.22 10.79 -3.23
C VAL A 64 -5.68 12.18 -3.61
N SER A 65 -4.54 12.58 -3.05
CA SER A 65 -3.88 13.84 -3.40
C SER A 65 -3.46 13.88 -4.86
N THR A 66 -2.95 12.77 -5.40
CA THR A 66 -2.50 12.66 -6.79
C THR A 66 -3.67 12.57 -7.77
N PHE A 67 -4.79 11.94 -7.40
CA PHE A 67 -5.99 11.84 -8.23
C PHE A 67 -6.61 13.22 -8.53
N ASN A 68 -6.38 14.21 -7.65
CA ASN A 68 -6.81 15.60 -7.86
C ASN A 68 -6.03 16.30 -9.00
N ASP A 69 -4.83 15.83 -9.35
CA ASP A 69 -3.99 16.41 -10.40
C ASP A 69 -4.33 15.86 -11.81
N CYS A 70 -5.49 15.24 -11.98
CA CYS A 70 -6.00 14.83 -13.29
C CYS A 70 -6.51 16.02 -14.13
N ASN A 71 -5.67 17.06 -14.24
CA ASN A 71 -5.95 18.24 -15.04
C ASN A 71 -6.02 17.87 -16.53
N ASP A 72 -5.19 16.93 -16.97
CA ASP A 72 -5.15 16.43 -18.34
C ASP A 72 -6.43 15.66 -18.70
N ALA A 73 -6.87 14.68 -17.89
CA ALA A 73 -8.12 13.98 -18.20
C ALA A 73 -9.35 14.89 -18.04
N LYS A 74 -9.29 15.90 -17.15
CA LYS A 74 -10.32 16.94 -17.08
C LYS A 74 -10.36 17.77 -18.37
N GLN A 75 -9.21 18.14 -18.93
CA GLN A 75 -9.16 18.88 -20.20
C GLN A 75 -9.67 18.04 -21.37
N GLU A 76 -9.26 16.77 -21.45
CA GLU A 76 -9.73 15.82 -22.46
C GLU A 76 -11.26 15.65 -22.39
N LEU A 77 -11.80 15.40 -21.19
CA LEU A 77 -13.25 15.31 -20.98
C LEU A 77 -14.02 16.59 -21.34
N VAL A 78 -13.47 17.77 -21.00
CA VAL A 78 -14.11 19.05 -21.37
C VAL A 78 -14.11 19.25 -22.88
N GLN A 79 -13.07 18.79 -23.58
CA GLN A 79 -13.00 18.85 -25.02
C GLN A 79 -14.01 17.91 -25.68
N GLU A 80 -14.12 16.67 -25.21
CA GLU A 80 -15.15 15.72 -25.67
C GLU A 80 -16.58 16.26 -25.46
N ILE A 81 -16.85 16.91 -24.32
CA ILE A 81 -18.16 17.54 -24.05
C ILE A 81 -18.44 18.67 -25.05
N LYS A 82 -17.43 19.47 -25.39
CA LYS A 82 -17.58 20.56 -26.36
C LYS A 82 -17.88 20.03 -27.75
N GLU A 83 -17.15 19.02 -28.21
CA GLU A 83 -17.37 18.37 -29.50
C GLU A 83 -18.76 17.72 -29.58
N ALA A 84 -19.18 17.00 -28.53
CA ALA A 84 -20.51 16.42 -28.45
C ALA A 84 -21.61 17.49 -28.49
N ARG A 85 -21.43 18.62 -27.79
CA ARG A 85 -22.39 19.75 -27.84
C ARG A 85 -22.47 20.37 -29.23
N GLU A 86 -21.35 20.53 -29.93
CA GLU A 86 -21.34 21.05 -31.29
C GLU A 86 -22.04 20.09 -32.27
N ASP A 87 -21.86 18.77 -32.12
CA ASP A 87 -22.54 17.78 -32.96
C ASP A 87 -24.05 17.78 -32.71
N LEU A 88 -24.47 17.91 -31.45
CA LEU A 88 -25.88 18.03 -31.09
C LEU A 88 -26.53 19.34 -31.58
N LYS A 89 -25.79 20.46 -31.58
CA LYS A 89 -26.21 21.74 -32.21
C LYS A 89 -26.35 21.60 -33.72
N LYS A 90 -25.40 20.95 -34.39
CA LYS A 90 -25.49 20.65 -35.84
C LYS A 90 -26.72 19.81 -36.17
N ARG A 91 -27.07 18.86 -35.29
CA ARG A 91 -28.28 18.04 -35.39
C ARG A 91 -29.57 18.77 -34.98
N LYS A 92 -29.49 20.03 -34.53
CA LYS A 92 -30.61 20.86 -34.02
C LYS A 92 -31.38 20.22 -32.86
N ILE A 93 -30.70 19.40 -32.06
CA ILE A 93 -31.29 18.76 -30.87
C ILE A 93 -31.28 19.72 -29.68
N ILE A 94 -30.30 20.63 -29.64
CA ILE A 94 -30.11 21.67 -28.63
C ILE A 94 -29.62 22.96 -29.31
N ASP A 95 -30.04 24.12 -28.78
CA ASP A 95 -29.71 25.46 -29.28
C ASP A 95 -28.23 25.84 -29.09
#